data_AF-A0A660L861-F1
#
_entry.id   AF-A0A660L861-F1
#
_cell.length_a   1.000
_cell.length_b   1.000
_cell.length_c   1.000
_cell.angle_alpha   90.00
_cell.angle_beta   90.00
_cell.angle_gamma   90.00
#
_symmetry.space_group_name_H-M   'P 1'
#
loop_
_entity.id
_entity.type
_entity.pdbx_description
1 polymer ?
#
loop_
_entity_poly.entity_id
_entity_poly.type
_entity_poly.pdbx_seq_one_letter_code
_entity_poly.pdbx_strand_id
1 'polypeptide(L)' 'MNDSGETHSIQLELRLDGTALTGHASVPGDLPRAFSGWVGLVRVVEDLITEPQPIARTA' A
#
# COMPACT_ATOMS: atom_id res chain seq x y z
N MET A 1 -8.20 -21.38 17.02
CA MET A 1 -8.14 -20.85 15.64
C MET A 1 -7.02 -19.84 15.66
N ASN A 2 -5.82 -20.25 15.26
CA ASN A 2 -4.64 -19.38 15.31
C ASN A 2 -4.69 -18.50 14.07
N ASP A 3 -5.39 -17.39 14.19
CA ASP A 3 -5.34 -16.30 13.23
C ASP A 3 -4.02 -15.55 13.49
N SER A 4 -2.91 -16.12 13.02
CA SER A 4 -1.64 -15.41 13.04
C SER A 4 -1.69 -14.37 11.92
N GLY A 5 -2.42 -13.27 12.17
CA GLY A 5 -2.44 -12.14 11.27
C GLY A 5 -1.01 -11.68 10.99
N GLU A 6 -0.62 -11.66 9.72
CA GLU A 6 0.67 -11.16 9.30
C GLU A 6 0.66 -9.63 9.35
N THR A 7 1.66 -9.04 10.02
CA THR A 7 1.81 -7.59 10.06
C THR A 7 2.63 -7.15 8.85
N HIS A 8 2.05 -6.32 7.99
CA HIS A 8 2.73 -5.71 6.84
C HIS A 8 3.19 -4.28 7.15
N SER A 9 4.42 -3.95 6.77
CA SER A 9 4.95 -2.58 6.82
C SER A 9 4.65 -1.85 5.52
N ILE A 10 3.84 -0.80 5.59
CA ILE A 10 3.47 0.03 4.44
C ILE A 10 4.06 1.44 4.62
N GLN A 11 4.76 1.91 3.61
CA GLN A 11 5.21 3.30 3.51
C GLN A 11 4.15 4.13 2.80
N LEU A 12 3.76 5.25 3.41
CA LEU A 12 2.78 6.20 2.88
C LEU A 12 3.44 7.55 2.63
N GLU A 13 3.23 8.08 1.43
CA GLU A 13 3.45 9.47 1.09
C GLU A 13 2.09 10.14 0.89
N LEU A 14 1.80 11.18 1.67
CA LEU A 14 0.50 11.85 1.68
C LEU A 14 0.64 13.29 1.19
N ARG A 15 -0.33 13.74 0.39
CA ARG A 15 -0.52 15.13 -0.03
C ARG A 15 -1.93 15.57 0.27
N LEU A 16 -2.04 16.74 0.89
CA LEU A 16 -3.31 17.36 1.27
C LEU A 16 -3.44 18.69 0.53
N ASP A 17 -4.30 18.69 -0.49
CA ASP A 17 -4.63 19.89 -1.26
C ASP A 17 -6.06 20.32 -0.87
N GLY A 18 -6.15 21.14 0.19
CA GLY A 18 -7.43 21.50 0.81
C GLY A 18 -8.08 20.30 1.50
N THR A 19 -9.19 19.80 0.95
CA THR A 19 -9.87 18.58 1.44
C THR A 19 -9.52 17.32 0.64
N ALA A 20 -8.77 17.46 -0.46
CA ALA A 20 -8.35 16.34 -1.28
C ALA A 20 -7.11 15.67 -0.68
N LEU A 21 -7.26 14.43 -0.23
CA LEU A 21 -6.15 13.56 0.12
C LEU A 21 -5.70 12.80 -1.13
N THR A 22 -4.45 12.91 -1.51
CA THR A 22 -3.81 12.10 -2.56
C THR A 22 -2.47 11.58 -2.06
N GLY A 23 -1.85 10.65 -2.79
CA GLY A 23 -0.54 10.16 -2.38
C GLY A 23 -0.13 8.88 -3.05
N HIS A 24 0.91 8.26 -2.47
CA HIS A 24 1.40 6.96 -2.87
C HIS A 24 1.54 6.04 -1.65
N ALA A 25 1.27 4.75 -1.85
CA ALA A 25 1.55 3.72 -0.88
C ALA A 25 2.45 2.64 -1.49
N SER A 26 3.34 2.07 -0.70
CA SER A 26 4.25 1.01 -1.14
C SER A 26 4.63 0.12 0.03
N VAL A 27 5.08 -1.09 -0.27
CA VAL A 27 5.86 -1.92 0.67
C VAL A 27 7.34 -1.86 0.26
N PRO A 28 8.29 -2.10 1.20
CA PRO A 28 9.70 -2.11 0.86
C PRO A 28 10.02 -3.09 -0.28
N GLY A 29 10.55 -2.58 -1.39
CA GLY A 29 10.93 -3.37 -2.56
C GLY A 29 9.86 -3.46 -3.66
N ASP A 30 8.68 -2.86 -3.48
CA ASP A 30 7.65 -2.75 -4.52
C ASP A 30 7.59 -1.33 -5.12
N LEU A 31 6.95 -1.21 -6.28
CA LEU A 31 6.70 0.08 -6.93
C LEU A 31 5.57 0.84 -6.19
N PRO A 32 5.71 2.15 -5.98
CA PRO A 32 4.66 2.96 -5.36
C PRO A 32 3.36 2.97 -6.18
N ARG A 33 2.23 2.78 -5.49
CA ARG A 33 0.88 2.81 -6.06
C ARG A 33 0.20 4.12 -5.66
N ALA A 34 -0.25 4.88 -6.65
CA ALA A 34 -0.95 6.14 -6.42
C ALA A 34 -2.36 5.90 -5.91
N PHE A 35 -2.86 6.79 -5.04
CA PHE A 35 -4.24 6.80 -4.60
C PHE A 35 -4.82 8.22 -4.54
N SER A 36 -6.16 8.30 -4.55
CA SER A 36 -6.91 9.54 -4.35
C SER A 36 -8.11 9.27 -3.44
N GLY A 37 -8.26 10.11 -2.42
CA GLY A 37 -9.24 9.99 -1.35
C GLY A 37 -8.98 8.83 -0.39
N TRP A 38 -9.73 8.80 0.71
CA TRP A 38 -9.65 7.75 1.72
C TRP A 38 -9.98 6.36 1.17
N VAL A 39 -11.00 6.28 0.30
CA VAL A 39 -11.39 5.01 -0.33
C VAL A 39 -10.29 4.48 -1.24
N GLY A 40 -9.59 5.36 -1.98
CA GLY A 40 -8.45 4.96 -2.79
C GLY A 40 -7.30 4.42 -1.94
N LEU A 41 -7.01 5.07 -0.81
CA LEU A 41 -5.98 4.61 0.13
C LEU A 41 -6.29 3.21 0.66
N VAL A 42 -7.51 2.96 1.13
CA VAL A 42 -7.89 1.65 1.67
C VAL A 42 -7.74 0.55 0.63
N ARG A 43 -8.20 0.79 -0.61
CA ARG A 43 -8.05 -0.18 -1.70
C ARG A 43 -6.59 -0.49 -2.00
N VAL A 44 -5.74 0.52 -2.11
CA VAL A 44 -4.31 0.29 -2.37
C VAL A 44 -3.65 -0.46 -1.21
N VAL A 45 -4.02 -0.18 0.03
CA VAL A 45 -3.54 -0.93 1.20
C VAL A 45 -3.99 -2.39 1.15
N GLU A 46 -5.27 -2.64 0.85
CA GLU A 46 -5.82 -3.99 0.67
C GLU A 46 -5.07 -4.74 -0.45
N ASP A 47 -4.85 -4.11 -1.60
CA ASP A 47 -4.10 -4.71 -2.70
C ASP A 47 -2.66 -5.06 -2.28
N LEU A 48 -1.98 -4.16 -1.55
CA LEU A 48 -0.59 -4.40 -1.08
C LEU A 48 -0.45 -5.56 -0.09
N ILE A 49 -1.47 -5.80 0.75
CA ILE A 49 -1.45 -6.88 1.75
C ILE A 49 -2.06 -8.19 1.23
N THR A 50 -2.80 -8.17 0.12
CA THR A 50 -3.45 -9.35 -0.46
C THR A 50 -2.76 -9.89 -1.70
N GLU A 51 -2.07 -9.04 -2.47
CA GLU A 51 -1.34 -9.50 -3.65
C GLU A 51 -0.02 -10.18 -3.24
N PRO A 52 0.26 -11.40 -3.74
CA PRO A 52 1.56 -12.03 -3.56
C PRO A 52 2.62 -11.13 -4.18
N GLN A 53 3.48 -10.56 -3.34
CA GLN A 53 4.60 -9.73 -3.77
C GLN A 53 5.41 -10.51 -4.82
N PRO A 54 5.54 -10.03 -6.08
CA PRO A 54 6.44 -10.64 -7.03
C PRO A 54 7.84 -10.43 -6.48
N ILE A 55 8.40 -11.48 -5.87
CA ILE A 55 9.78 -11.53 -5.42
C ILE A 55 10.60 -11.06 -6.61
N ALA A 56 11.22 -9.88 -6.50
CA ALA A 56 12.12 -9.37 -7.53
C ALA A 56 13.17 -10.44 -7.75
N ARG A 57 13.02 -11.21 -8.83
CA ARG A 57 13.93 -12.27 -9.22
C ARG A 57 15.20 -11.56 -9.65
N THR A 58 16.14 -11.43 -8.72
CA THR A 58 17.50 -11.02 -8.99
C THR A 58 18.05 -11.96 -10.07
N ALA A 59 18.29 -11.39 -11.25
CA ALA A 59 19.11 -11.97 -12.31
C ALA A 59 20.47 -11.28 -12.29
#